data_AF-A0A850ZZG6-F1
#
_entry.id   AF-A0A850ZZG6-F1
#
_cell.length_a   1.000
_cell.length_b   1.000
_cell.length_c   1.000
_cell.angle_alpha   90.00
_cell.angle_beta   90.00
_cell.angle_gamma   90.00
#
_symmetry.space_group_name_H-M   'P 1'
#
loop_
_entity.id
_entity.type
_entity.pdbx_description
1 polymer ?
#
loop_
_entity_poly.entity_id
_entity_poly.type
_entity_poly.pdbx_seq_one_letter_code
_entity_poly.pdbx_strand_id
1 'polypeptide(L)'
;GVEELALLEQLLGLPKGSKYGVQGERKVPVLQTSNGPGLTGLTTIAAHLVKQAKKDQLLGSTAEEKAVVQQWLEYRVTRVDGGSSKEDSRIILK
;
A
#
# COMPACT_ATOMS: atom_id res chain seq x y z
N GLY A 1 0.02 -1.65 -7.55
CA GLY A 1 0.75 -0.39 -7.76
C GLY A 1 -0.17 0.82 -7.68
N VAL A 2 0.09 1.88 -8.44
CA VAL A 2 -0.67 3.16 -8.39
C VAL A 2 -2.18 2.99 -8.59
N GLU A 3 -2.60 2.10 -9.49
CA GLU A 3 -4.03 1.82 -9.73
C GLU A 3 -4.74 1.26 -8.48
N GLU A 4 -4.07 0.40 -7.71
CA GLU A 4 -4.62 -0.13 -6.46
C GLU A 4 -4.82 0.97 -5.42
N LEU A 5 -3.95 1.98 -5.39
CA LEU A 5 -4.10 3.13 -4.50
C LEU A 5 -5.29 4.01 -4.89
N ALA A 6 -5.51 4.22 -6.20
CA ALA A 6 -6.68 4.95 -6.68
C ALA A 6 -7.99 4.21 -6.39
N LEU A 7 -8.00 2.88 -6.54
CA LEU A 7 -9.14 2.05 -6.16
C LEU A 7 -9.39 2.09 -4.65
N LEU A 8 -8.33 2.02 -3.84
CA LEU A 8 -8.42 2.14 -2.39
C LEU A 8 -8.99 3.50 -1.98
N GLU A 9 -8.52 4.61 -2.58
CA GLU A 9 -9.06 5.95 -2.34
C GLU A 9 -10.57 6.01 -2.58
N GLN A 10 -11.03 5.44 -3.71
CA GLN A 10 -12.44 5.36 -4.05
C GLN A 10 -13.24 4.51 -3.05
N LEU A 11 -12.72 3.32 -2.68
CA LEU A 11 -13.37 2.41 -1.71
C LEU A 11 -13.46 3.02 -0.32
N LEU A 12 -12.47 3.83 0.06
CA LEU A 12 -12.47 4.53 1.34
C LEU A 12 -13.47 5.69 1.36
N GLY A 13 -13.97 6.14 0.20
CA GLY A 13 -14.90 7.25 0.07
C GLY A 13 -14.22 8.62 0.10
N LEU A 14 -12.93 8.67 -0.25
CA LEU A 14 -12.17 9.91 -0.30
C LEU A 14 -12.47 10.68 -1.61
N PRO A 15 -12.40 12.02 -1.58
CA PRO A 15 -12.60 12.84 -2.78
C PRO A 15 -11.48 12.58 -3.78
N LYS A 16 -11.82 12.50 -5.07
CA LYS A 16 -10.84 12.38 -6.15
C LYS A 16 -9.95 13.61 -6.17
N GLY A 17 -8.63 13.41 -6.14
CA GLY A 17 -7.68 14.51 -6.17
C GLY A 17 -6.23 14.14 -5.84
N SER A 18 -6.00 12.91 -5.36
CA SER A 18 -4.64 12.42 -5.12
C SER A 18 -3.84 12.33 -6.41
N LYS A 19 -2.66 12.96 -6.39
CA LYS A 19 -1.70 12.93 -7.49
C LYS A 19 -0.70 11.81 -7.23
N TYR A 20 -1.00 10.64 -7.78
CA TYR A 20 -0.11 9.50 -7.72
C TYR A 20 0.92 9.53 -8.85
N GLY A 21 2.12 9.02 -8.58
CA GLY A 21 3.18 8.80 -9.56
C GLY A 21 4.01 7.57 -9.20
N VAL A 22 5.11 7.37 -9.92
CA VAL A 22 6.09 6.31 -9.62
C VAL A 22 7.51 6.89 -9.60
N GLN A 23 8.39 6.32 -8.78
CA GLN A 23 9.78 6.72 -8.63
C GLN A 23 10.72 5.52 -8.75
N GLY A 24 11.82 5.70 -9.49
CA GLY A 24 12.90 4.71 -9.65
C GLY A 24 12.55 3.52 -10.55
N GLU A 25 13.54 2.67 -10.83
CA GLU A 25 13.39 1.50 -11.72
C GLU A 25 12.38 0.48 -11.19
N ARG A 26 12.28 0.35 -9.87
CA ARG A 26 11.30 -0.50 -9.18
C ARG A 26 9.88 0.06 -9.21
N LYS A 27 9.65 1.21 -9.86
CA LYS A 27 8.34 1.87 -10.01
C LYS A 27 7.61 2.03 -8.66
N VAL A 28 8.32 2.48 -7.64
CA VAL A 28 7.77 2.65 -6.29
C VAL A 28 6.73 3.76 -6.32
N PRO A 29 5.49 3.53 -5.85
CA PRO A 29 4.45 4.55 -5.92
C PRO A 29 4.78 5.75 -5.03
N VAL A 30 4.44 6.94 -5.52
CA VAL A 30 4.56 8.21 -4.79
C VAL A 30 3.22 8.94 -4.79
N LEU A 31 2.91 9.64 -3.70
CA LEU A 31 1.76 10.51 -3.57
C LEU A 31 2.26 11.94 -3.29
N GLN A 32 1.93 12.86 -4.21
CA GLN A 32 2.16 14.28 -3.97
C GLN A 32 1.04 14.83 -3.09
N THR A 33 1.41 15.47 -1.98
CA THR A 33 0.46 16.12 -1.08
C THR A 33 0.62 17.64 -1.20
N SER A 34 -0.48 18.39 -1.15
CA SER A 34 -0.44 19.86 -1.16
C SER A 34 -0.08 20.45 0.20
N ASN A 35 -0.20 19.65 1.27
CA ASN A 35 -0.18 20.13 2.66
C ASN A 35 0.92 19.46 3.50
N GLY A 36 1.98 18.95 2.87
CA GLY A 36 3.08 18.28 3.58
C GLY A 36 4.09 17.59 2.66
N PRO A 37 5.05 16.85 3.23
CA PRO A 37 6.01 16.06 2.46
C PRO A 37 5.31 15.05 1.55
N GLY A 38 5.88 14.78 0.38
CA GLY A 38 5.42 13.69 -0.47
C GLY A 38 5.56 12.34 0.25
N LEU A 39 4.63 11.42 0.01
CA LEU A 39 4.68 10.07 0.56
C LEU A 39 5.19 9.09 -0.50
N THR A 40 6.03 8.15 -0.10
CA THR A 40 6.60 7.12 -0.99
C THR A 40 6.35 5.74 -0.40
N GLY A 41 6.03 4.78 -1.26
CA GLY A 41 5.81 3.38 -0.90
C GLY A 41 4.33 3.02 -0.78
N LEU A 42 3.99 1.83 -1.26
CA LEU A 42 2.61 1.38 -1.38
C LEU A 42 1.91 1.31 -0.01
N THR A 43 2.54 0.67 0.97
CA THR A 43 2.00 0.46 2.30
C THR A 43 1.87 1.78 3.07
N THR A 44 2.87 2.67 2.95
CA THR A 44 2.87 4.01 3.53
C THR A 44 1.69 4.84 3.00
N ILE A 45 1.50 4.88 1.68
CA ILE A 45 0.42 5.65 1.06
C ILE A 45 -0.94 5.05 1.42
N ALA A 46 -1.09 3.73 1.37
CA ALA A 46 -2.34 3.06 1.76
C ALA A 46 -2.73 3.36 3.23
N ALA A 47 -1.78 3.28 4.16
CA ALA A 47 -2.01 3.61 5.56
C ALA A 47 -2.40 5.09 5.75
N HIS A 48 -1.80 6.00 4.97
CA HIS A 48 -2.18 7.40 4.98
C HIS A 48 -3.63 7.60 4.52
N LEU A 49 -4.05 6.96 3.42
CA LEU A 49 -5.43 7.05 2.92
C LEU A 49 -6.44 6.52 3.94
N VAL A 50 -6.13 5.40 4.60
CA VAL A 50 -6.99 4.84 5.66
C VAL A 50 -7.18 5.84 6.81
N LYS A 51 -6.09 6.50 7.24
CA LYS A 51 -6.13 7.54 8.27
C LYS A 51 -6.92 8.77 7.83
N GLN A 52 -6.72 9.21 6.60
CA GLN A 52 -7.46 10.34 6.03
C GLN A 52 -8.97 10.05 5.98
N ALA A 53 -9.35 8.81 5.69
CA ALA A 53 -10.74 8.35 5.68
C ALA A 53 -11.33 8.12 7.08
N LYS A 54 -10.56 8.35 8.16
CA LYS A 54 -10.94 8.06 9.55
C LYS A 54 -11.38 6.61 9.76
N LYS A 55 -10.70 5.68 9.07
CA LYS A 55 -10.98 4.23 9.12
C LYS A 55 -9.83 3.46 9.76
N ASP A 56 -9.23 4.03 10.80
CA ASP A 56 -8.02 3.52 11.45
C ASP A 56 -8.12 2.06 11.91
N GLN A 57 -9.34 1.58 12.20
CA GLN A 57 -9.57 0.17 12.54
C GLN A 57 -9.10 -0.82 11.46
N LEU A 58 -9.03 -0.40 10.19
CA LEU A 58 -8.47 -1.23 9.11
C LEU A 58 -6.96 -1.49 9.26
N LEU A 59 -6.27 -0.69 10.09
CA LEU A 59 -4.86 -0.87 10.42
C LEU A 59 -4.66 -1.68 11.72
N GLY A 60 -5.73 -2.20 12.31
CA GLY A 60 -5.74 -2.87 13.61
C GLY A 60 -6.06 -1.90 14.76
N SER A 61 -6.86 -2.37 15.71
CA SER A 61 -7.30 -1.61 16.88
C SER A 61 -6.40 -1.85 18.10
N THR A 62 -5.82 -3.05 18.23
CA THR A 62 -4.83 -3.39 19.27
C THR A 62 -3.40 -3.39 18.74
N ALA A 63 -2.42 -3.54 19.63
CA ALA A 63 -1.01 -3.64 19.23
C ALA A 63 -0.75 -4.93 18.43
N GLU A 64 -1.37 -6.03 18.83
CA GLU A 64 -1.28 -7.33 18.19
C GLU A 64 -1.89 -7.30 16.79
N GLU A 65 -3.09 -6.73 16.65
CA GLU A 65 -3.75 -6.58 15.35
C GLU A 65 -2.92 -5.70 14.41
N LYS A 66 -2.37 -4.58 14.93
CA LYS A 66 -1.46 -3.72 14.16
C LYS A 66 -0.23 -4.47 13.68
N ALA A 67 0.37 -5.29 14.54
CA ALA A 67 1.53 -6.09 14.18
C ALA A 67 1.20 -7.10 13.06
N VAL A 68 0.06 -7.79 13.17
CA VAL A 68 -0.40 -8.73 12.13
C VAL A 68 -0.66 -8.01 10.81
N VAL A 69 -1.34 -6.86 10.83
CA VAL A 69 -1.57 -6.06 9.62
C VAL A 69 -0.25 -5.63 8.98
N GLN A 70 0.71 -5.13 9.77
CA GLN A 70 2.02 -4.75 9.24
C GLN A 70 2.78 -5.93 8.63
N GLN A 71 2.74 -7.10 9.27
CA GLN A 71 3.36 -8.31 8.76
C GLN A 71 2.78 -8.70 7.38
N TRP A 72 1.46 -8.66 7.20
CA TRP A 72 0.84 -8.96 5.92
C TRP A 72 1.16 -7.91 4.84
N LEU A 73 1.23 -6.63 5.22
CA LEU A 73 1.64 -5.55 4.31
C LEU A 73 3.09 -5.72 3.84
N GLU A 74 3.99 -6.12 4.73
CA GLU A 74 5.38 -6.44 4.37
C GLU A 74 5.47 -7.67 3.47
N TYR A 75 4.76 -8.76 3.80
CA TYR A 75 4.72 -9.97 2.99
C TYR A 75 4.23 -9.66 1.56
N ARG A 76 3.18 -8.84 1.42
CA ARG A 76 2.67 -8.43 0.11
C ARG A 76 3.74 -7.73 -0.72
N VAL A 77 4.46 -6.77 -0.17
CA VAL A 77 5.48 -6.01 -0.92
C VAL A 77 6.73 -6.86 -1.22
N THR A 78 7.14 -7.73 -0.29
CA THR A 78 8.41 -8.46 -0.40
C THR A 78 8.29 -9.80 -1.12
N ARG A 79 7.18 -10.51 -0.93
CA ARG A 79 6.99 -11.87 -1.46
C ARG A 79 6.04 -11.92 -2.65
N VAL A 80 4.92 -11.19 -2.58
CA VAL A 80 3.93 -11.20 -3.67
C VAL A 80 4.38 -10.28 -4.81
N ASP A 81 4.66 -9.02 -4.49
CA ASP A 81 5.07 -8.03 -5.50
C ASP A 81 6.56 -8.20 -5.90
N GLY A 82 7.40 -8.71 -5.01
CA GLY A 82 8.84 -8.96 -5.24
C GLY A 82 9.16 -10.27 -5.99
N GLY A 83 8.23 -11.23 -6.02
CA GLY A 83 8.42 -12.58 -6.56
C GLY A 83 8.11 -12.76 -8.05
N SER A 84 7.97 -11.68 -8.82
CA SER A 84 7.68 -11.76 -10.27
C SER A 84 8.89 -12.23 -11.11
N SER A 85 9.69 -13.16 -10.61
CA SER A 85 10.41 -14.11 -11.46
C SER A 85 9.47 -15.28 -11.72
N LYS A 86 9.28 -15.68 -12.99
CA LYS A 86 8.47 -16.84 -13.37
C LYS A 86 8.88 -18.15 -12.67
N GLU A 87 10.03 -18.15 -11.98
CA GLU A 87 10.64 -19.29 -11.31
C GLU A 87 10.00 -19.65 -9.95
N ASP A 88 9.54 -18.67 -9.17
CA ASP A 88 9.03 -18.92 -7.80
C ASP A 88 7.63 -19.55 -7.77
N SER A 89 6.90 -19.46 -8.89
CA SER A 89 5.57 -20.08 -9.04
C SER A 89 5.60 -21.63 -8.99
N ARG A 90 6.79 -22.25 -9.12
CA ARG A 90 6.95 -23.72 -9.11
C ARG A 90 7.15 -24.31 -7.71
N ILE A 91 7.42 -23.51 -6.69
CA ILE A 91 7.86 -24.03 -5.38
C ILE A 91 6.68 -24.21 -4.40
N ILE A 92 5.50 -23.65 -4.70
CA ILE A 92 4.36 -23.63 -3.77
C ILE A 92 3.40 -24.82 -3.96
N LEU A 93 3.51 -25.57 -5.05
CA LEU A 93 2.75 -26.81 -5.25
C LEU A 93 3.67 -28.03 -5.13
N LYS A 94 3.78 -28.57 -3.91
CA LYS A 94 4.32 -29.91 -3.67
C LYS A 94 3.39 -30.66 -2.73
#